data_AF-A0A7X8VNQ2-F1
#
_entry.id   AF-A0A7X8VNQ2-F1
#
_cell.length_a   1.000
_cell.length_b   1.000
_cell.length_c   1.000
_cell.angle_alpha   90.00
_cell.angle_beta   90.00
_cell.angle_gamma   90.00
#
_symmetry.space_group_name_H-M   'P 1'
#
loop_
_entity.id
_entity.type
_entity.pdbx_description
1 polymer ?
#
loop_
_entity_poly.entity_id
_entity_poly.type
_entity_poly.pdbx_seq_one_letter_code
_entity_poly.pdbx_strand_id
1 'polypeptide(L)'
;IQLGDLTQGDCGAEELQVKAFENALQKLKEHIKVPLVSIKGNHDIRGAGAEQAYVKTMLPYLNEVLKQETAVAGSSHYAQMHEKDLFIYFDSIKPDIDFVEKVLAQHEDARHVFFSTHLPVLPCSPGRSEWIVNGWRPNNPEQRRRLVSLLARRNAIVLTAHIHRTTLLRYKSQEGEITQLTSYSMPSVLEGKFVQSKLDGEGLWQTPGFQKAMQRKGVKELLDEFKEQVYEYQNFTPNGGFNMLRVEEGQVYFDYYIGNAISPAHSLLLKGTAKP
;
A
#
# COMPACT_ATOMS: atom_id res chain seq x y z
N ILE A 1 -2.17 0.41 -10.51
CA ILE A 1 -2.87 0.07 -9.24
C ILE A 1 -3.16 1.38 -8.52
N GLN A 2 -4.42 1.65 -8.18
CA GLN A 2 -4.84 2.74 -7.30
C GLN A 2 -4.93 2.18 -5.88
N LEU A 3 -4.29 2.81 -4.91
CA LEU A 3 -4.03 2.23 -3.57
C LEU A 3 -5.05 2.64 -2.50
N GLY A 4 -6.30 2.90 -2.87
CA GLY A 4 -7.40 3.28 -1.98
C GLY A 4 -7.60 4.78 -1.81
N ASP A 5 -8.73 5.15 -1.23
CA ASP A 5 -9.25 6.51 -1.15
C ASP A 5 -9.43 7.12 -2.55
N LEU A 6 -10.05 6.34 -3.44
CA LEU A 6 -10.42 6.80 -4.78
C LEU A 6 -11.38 7.99 -4.68
N THR A 7 -12.25 7.97 -3.67
CA THR A 7 -13.13 9.07 -3.32
C THR A 7 -12.93 9.47 -1.85
N GLN A 8 -13.41 10.65 -1.46
CA GLN A 8 -13.40 11.09 -0.06
C GLN A 8 -14.49 10.43 0.80
N GLY A 9 -15.49 9.77 0.20
CA GLY A 9 -16.50 8.97 0.91
C GLY A 9 -17.66 9.70 1.56
N ASP A 10 -17.54 11.00 1.79
CA ASP A 10 -18.51 11.78 2.58
C ASP A 10 -19.61 12.40 1.72
N CYS A 11 -20.14 11.64 0.76
CA CYS A 11 -21.19 12.13 -0.14
C CYS A 11 -22.58 12.26 0.54
N GLY A 12 -22.75 11.71 1.75
CA GLY A 12 -23.93 11.89 2.60
C GLY A 12 -25.12 10.96 2.30
N ALA A 13 -25.07 10.17 1.22
CA ALA A 13 -26.07 9.16 0.87
C ALA A 13 -25.47 8.10 -0.08
N GLU A 14 -26.05 6.89 -0.12
CA GLU A 14 -25.61 5.79 -0.99
C GLU A 14 -25.62 6.23 -2.47
N GLU A 15 -26.70 6.84 -2.94
CA GLU A 15 -26.86 7.21 -4.35
C GLU A 15 -25.85 8.27 -4.81
N LEU A 16 -25.46 9.17 -3.91
CA LEU A 16 -24.44 10.18 -4.18
C LEU A 16 -23.04 9.56 -4.20
N GLN A 17 -22.78 8.60 -3.31
CA GLN A 17 -21.51 7.88 -3.30
C GLN A 17 -21.36 6.96 -4.52
N VAL A 18 -22.44 6.30 -4.97
CA VAL A 18 -22.46 5.53 -6.23
C VAL A 18 -22.04 6.42 -7.40
N LYS A 19 -22.67 7.59 -7.55
CA LYS A 19 -22.31 8.58 -8.58
C LYS A 19 -20.86 9.03 -8.48
N ALA A 20 -20.35 9.21 -7.26
CA ALA A 20 -18.95 9.59 -7.06
C ALA A 20 -17.98 8.52 -7.57
N PHE A 21 -18.24 7.23 -7.28
CA PHE A 21 -17.46 6.12 -7.81
C PHE A 21 -17.55 6.02 -9.34
N GLU A 22 -18.75 6.07 -9.90
CA GLU A 22 -18.96 6.02 -11.35
C GLU A 22 -18.21 7.13 -12.08
N ASN A 23 -18.33 8.37 -11.59
CA ASN A 23 -17.64 9.53 -12.16
C ASN A 23 -16.11 9.41 -12.05
N ALA A 24 -15.60 8.95 -10.89
CA ALA A 24 -14.16 8.76 -10.69
C ALA A 24 -13.61 7.69 -11.64
N LEU A 25 -14.29 6.54 -11.75
CA LEU A 25 -13.91 5.47 -12.66
C LEU A 25 -13.98 5.90 -14.12
N GLN A 26 -15.05 6.59 -14.53
CA GLN A 26 -15.19 7.14 -15.88
C GLN A 26 -14.01 8.06 -16.20
N LYS A 27 -13.71 9.02 -15.32
CA LYS A 27 -12.63 9.97 -15.53
C LYS A 27 -11.26 9.30 -15.61
N LEU A 28 -10.99 8.31 -14.76
CA LEU A 28 -9.75 7.55 -14.83
C LEU A 28 -9.65 6.74 -16.13
N LYS A 29 -10.73 6.08 -16.57
CA LYS A 29 -10.76 5.30 -17.82
C LYS A 29 -10.63 6.13 -19.09
N GLU A 30 -10.89 7.45 -19.04
CA GLU A 30 -10.56 8.36 -20.15
C GLU A 30 -9.06 8.36 -20.45
N HIS A 31 -8.21 8.20 -19.42
CA HIS A 31 -6.76 8.30 -19.51
C HIS A 31 -6.04 6.96 -19.34
N ILE A 32 -6.59 6.05 -18.54
CA ILE A 32 -6.00 4.73 -18.23
C ILE A 32 -6.70 3.67 -19.08
N LYS A 33 -5.98 3.15 -20.08
CA LYS A 33 -6.51 2.13 -21.03
C LYS A 33 -6.12 0.70 -20.67
N VAL A 34 -5.32 0.52 -19.63
CA VAL A 34 -4.95 -0.77 -19.05
C VAL A 34 -5.90 -1.12 -17.90
N PRO A 35 -5.96 -2.40 -17.46
CA PRO A 35 -6.72 -2.79 -16.27
C PRO A 35 -6.40 -1.89 -15.06
N LEU A 36 -7.41 -1.18 -14.57
CA LEU A 36 -7.30 -0.32 -13.40
C LEU A 36 -7.83 -1.09 -12.18
N VAL A 37 -6.90 -1.57 -11.35
CA VAL A 37 -7.23 -2.17 -10.06
C VAL A 37 -7.20 -1.09 -8.99
N SER A 38 -8.28 -0.98 -8.22
CA SER A 38 -8.44 -0.06 -7.09
C SER A 38 -8.53 -0.85 -5.80
N ILE A 39 -7.65 -0.57 -4.85
CA ILE A 39 -7.75 -1.10 -3.48
C ILE A 39 -8.83 -0.29 -2.74
N LYS A 40 -9.49 -0.91 -1.76
CA LYS A 40 -10.41 -0.20 -0.86
C LYS A 40 -9.64 0.62 0.16
N GLY A 41 -9.86 1.93 0.19
CA GLY A 41 -9.39 2.81 1.26
C GLY A 41 -10.42 3.01 2.35
N ASN A 42 -10.01 3.68 3.43
CA ASN A 42 -10.94 3.98 4.53
C ASN A 42 -11.94 5.07 4.14
N HIS A 43 -11.55 6.02 3.29
CA HIS A 43 -12.48 7.03 2.78
C HIS A 43 -13.52 6.43 1.85
N ASP A 44 -13.19 5.38 1.09
CA ASP A 44 -14.15 4.79 0.16
C ASP A 44 -15.41 4.21 0.84
N ILE A 45 -15.39 3.94 2.15
CA ILE A 45 -16.53 3.35 2.87
C ILE A 45 -16.95 4.09 4.15
N ARG A 46 -16.37 5.26 4.47
CA ARG A 46 -16.61 5.89 5.78
C ARG A 46 -17.95 6.62 5.92
N GLY A 47 -18.48 7.18 4.83
CA GLY A 47 -19.67 8.03 4.88
C GLY A 47 -20.98 7.24 4.92
N ALA A 48 -22.08 7.94 5.19
CA ALA A 48 -23.41 7.35 5.17
C ALA A 48 -23.72 6.73 3.79
N GLY A 49 -24.05 5.44 3.75
CA GLY A 49 -24.32 4.70 2.51
C GLY A 49 -23.08 4.31 1.70
N ALA A 50 -21.87 4.65 2.15
CA ALA A 50 -20.68 4.49 1.32
C ALA A 50 -20.24 3.02 1.15
N GLU A 51 -20.38 2.22 2.21
CA GLU A 51 -20.11 0.79 2.13
C GLU A 51 -21.06 0.07 1.16
N GLN A 52 -22.35 0.40 1.21
CA GLN A 52 -23.36 -0.12 0.28
C GLN A 52 -23.04 0.29 -1.16
N ALA A 53 -22.69 1.56 -1.37
CA ALA A 53 -22.27 2.06 -2.68
C ALA A 53 -21.03 1.34 -3.22
N TYR A 54 -20.05 1.06 -2.35
CA TYR A 54 -18.84 0.30 -2.71
C TYR A 54 -19.20 -1.12 -3.16
N VAL A 55 -20.06 -1.81 -2.42
CA VAL A 55 -20.54 -3.16 -2.78
C VAL A 55 -21.30 -3.14 -4.11
N LYS A 56 -22.09 -2.11 -4.38
CA LYS A 56 -22.91 -1.97 -5.59
C LYS A 56 -22.11 -1.59 -6.84
N THR A 57 -20.99 -0.89 -6.66
CA THR A 57 -20.26 -0.25 -7.77
C THR A 57 -18.85 -0.80 -7.92
N MET A 58 -18.03 -0.68 -6.87
CA MET A 58 -16.61 -1.02 -6.93
C MET A 58 -16.37 -2.53 -6.94
N LEU A 59 -17.11 -3.31 -6.15
CA LEU A 59 -16.94 -4.77 -6.15
C LEU A 59 -17.24 -5.42 -7.52
N PRO A 60 -18.39 -5.14 -8.20
CA PRO A 60 -18.64 -5.65 -9.54
C PRO A 60 -17.55 -5.24 -10.54
N TYR A 61 -17.13 -3.98 -10.51
CA TYR A 61 -16.05 -3.48 -11.36
C TYR A 61 -14.73 -4.23 -11.14
N LEU A 62 -14.31 -4.42 -9.88
CA LEU A 62 -13.07 -5.13 -9.57
C LEU A 62 -13.15 -6.61 -9.96
N ASN A 63 -14.29 -7.26 -9.76
CA ASN A 63 -14.51 -8.64 -10.19
C ASN A 63 -14.35 -8.79 -11.71
N GLU A 64 -14.88 -7.84 -12.49
CA GLU A 64 -14.72 -7.80 -13.94
C GLU A 64 -13.25 -7.60 -14.34
N VAL A 65 -12.57 -6.59 -13.78
CA VAL A 65 -11.17 -6.25 -14.09
C VAL A 65 -10.23 -7.40 -13.76
N LEU A 66 -10.44 -8.06 -12.62
CA LEU A 66 -9.55 -9.09 -12.11
C LEU A 66 -9.93 -10.51 -12.57
N LYS A 67 -11.02 -10.66 -13.33
CA LYS A 67 -11.52 -11.94 -13.88
C LYS A 67 -11.50 -13.09 -12.86
N GLN A 68 -12.05 -12.83 -11.68
CA GLN A 68 -11.77 -13.67 -10.53
C GLN A 68 -12.57 -14.98 -10.52
N GLU A 69 -11.85 -16.11 -10.44
CA GLU A 69 -12.41 -17.43 -10.17
C GLU A 69 -12.42 -17.76 -8.65
N THR A 70 -11.55 -17.11 -7.87
CA THR A 70 -11.31 -17.40 -6.44
C THR A 70 -11.75 -16.29 -5.48
N ALA A 71 -12.34 -15.20 -5.97
CA ALA A 71 -12.82 -14.12 -5.12
C ALA A 71 -13.92 -14.60 -4.17
N VAL A 72 -13.74 -14.34 -2.88
CA VAL A 72 -14.77 -14.58 -1.87
C VAL A 72 -15.92 -13.60 -2.11
N ALA A 73 -17.15 -14.11 -2.19
CA ALA A 73 -18.33 -13.26 -2.40
C ALA A 73 -18.40 -12.14 -1.34
N GLY A 74 -18.51 -10.89 -1.79
CA GLY A 74 -18.56 -9.72 -0.90
C GLY A 74 -17.21 -9.29 -0.30
N SER A 75 -16.11 -9.94 -0.68
CA SER A 75 -14.75 -9.57 -0.26
C SER A 75 -14.09 -8.59 -1.23
N SER A 76 -13.19 -7.75 -0.72
CA SER A 76 -12.29 -6.90 -1.51
C SER A 76 -10.86 -7.42 -1.51
N HIS A 77 -10.66 -8.69 -1.14
CA HIS A 77 -9.39 -9.40 -1.22
C HIS A 77 -9.29 -10.17 -2.53
N TYR A 78 -8.20 -9.96 -3.26
CA TYR A 78 -7.97 -10.62 -4.54
C TYR A 78 -6.52 -11.05 -4.69
N ALA A 79 -6.29 -12.08 -5.47
CA ALA A 79 -4.96 -12.52 -5.86
C ALA A 79 -4.92 -12.83 -7.36
N GLN A 80 -3.81 -12.51 -8.00
CA GLN A 80 -3.61 -12.80 -9.42
C GLN A 80 -2.12 -13.01 -9.70
N MET A 81 -1.83 -14.09 -10.44
CA MET A 81 -0.53 -14.24 -11.09
C MET A 81 -0.49 -13.36 -12.35
N HIS A 82 0.54 -12.54 -12.45
CA HIS A 82 0.89 -11.86 -13.69
C HIS A 82 2.26 -12.39 -14.12
N GLU A 83 2.26 -13.18 -15.19
CA GLU A 83 3.43 -13.97 -15.61
C GLU A 83 3.94 -14.85 -14.45
N LYS A 84 5.11 -14.55 -13.89
CA LYS A 84 5.75 -15.27 -12.78
C LYS A 84 5.60 -14.59 -11.43
N ASP A 85 4.93 -13.44 -11.36
CA ASP A 85 4.83 -12.66 -10.14
C ASP A 85 3.41 -12.68 -9.58
N LEU A 86 3.31 -12.79 -8.27
CA LEU A 86 2.06 -12.81 -7.53
C LEU A 86 1.70 -11.40 -7.06
N PHE A 87 0.51 -10.94 -7.43
CA PHE A 87 -0.10 -9.73 -6.91
C PHE A 87 -1.24 -10.10 -5.96
N ILE A 88 -1.12 -9.65 -4.70
CA ILE A 88 -2.15 -9.77 -3.66
C ILE A 88 -2.72 -8.36 -3.44
N TYR A 89 -4.02 -8.20 -3.65
CA TYR A 89 -4.77 -6.97 -3.43
C TYR A 89 -5.56 -7.13 -2.13
N PHE A 90 -5.08 -6.50 -1.06
CA PHE A 90 -5.53 -6.75 0.30
C PHE A 90 -6.35 -5.59 0.86
N ASP A 91 -7.56 -5.91 1.32
CA ASP A 91 -8.44 -5.01 2.05
C ASP A 91 -7.98 -4.84 3.49
N SER A 92 -7.21 -3.78 3.73
CA SER A 92 -6.74 -3.42 5.07
C SER A 92 -7.86 -2.96 6.02
N ILE A 93 -9.04 -2.65 5.52
CA ILE A 93 -10.17 -2.17 6.34
C ILE A 93 -10.91 -3.36 6.96
N LYS A 94 -11.03 -4.46 6.23
CA LYS A 94 -11.51 -5.76 6.73
C LYS A 94 -10.42 -6.83 6.53
N PRO A 95 -9.33 -6.79 7.32
CA PRO A 95 -8.18 -7.65 7.10
C PRO A 95 -8.51 -9.14 7.26
N ASP A 96 -8.04 -9.96 6.32
CA ASP A 96 -8.17 -11.42 6.33
C ASP A 96 -6.80 -12.06 6.11
N ILE A 97 -6.12 -12.43 7.19
CA ILE A 97 -4.75 -12.97 7.12
C ILE A 97 -4.75 -14.43 6.66
N ASP A 98 -5.85 -15.16 6.87
CA ASP A 98 -6.00 -16.55 6.42
C ASP A 98 -6.04 -16.60 4.89
N PHE A 99 -6.71 -15.63 4.26
CA PHE A 99 -6.64 -15.43 2.81
C PHE A 99 -5.20 -15.28 2.32
N VAL A 100 -4.39 -14.45 2.98
CA VAL A 100 -3.00 -14.21 2.59
C VAL A 100 -2.17 -15.49 2.71
N GLU A 101 -2.28 -16.20 3.83
CA GLU A 101 -1.55 -17.46 4.03
C GLU A 101 -1.92 -18.50 2.97
N LYS A 102 -3.23 -18.68 2.70
CA LYS A 102 -3.72 -19.61 1.68
C LYS A 102 -3.17 -19.26 0.29
N VAL A 103 -3.24 -17.99 -0.10
CA VAL A 103 -2.75 -17.52 -1.40
C VAL A 103 -1.24 -17.75 -1.53
N LEU A 104 -0.46 -17.44 -0.48
CA LEU A 104 0.98 -17.68 -0.49
C LEU A 104 1.32 -19.17 -0.62
N ALA A 105 0.60 -20.05 0.08
CA ALA A 105 0.77 -21.50 -0.02
C ALA A 105 0.38 -22.07 -1.40
N GLN A 106 -0.58 -21.45 -2.09
CA GLN A 106 -0.99 -21.85 -3.44
C GLN A 106 -0.01 -21.42 -4.53
N HIS A 107 0.86 -20.45 -4.24
CA HIS A 107 1.75 -19.80 -5.21
C HIS A 107 3.19 -19.77 -4.69
N GLU A 108 3.70 -20.89 -4.16
CA GLU A 108 5.08 -20.99 -3.65
C GLU A 108 6.15 -20.72 -4.72
N ASP A 109 5.81 -20.95 -5.99
CA ASP A 109 6.65 -20.79 -7.17
C ASP A 109 6.73 -19.33 -7.69
N ALA A 110 5.96 -18.40 -7.12
CA ALA A 110 5.98 -17.00 -7.53
C ALA A 110 7.37 -16.37 -7.34
N ARG A 111 7.92 -15.80 -8.42
CA ARG A 111 9.23 -15.12 -8.44
C ARG A 111 9.26 -13.92 -7.49
N HIS A 112 8.23 -13.09 -7.55
CA HIS A 112 8.05 -11.96 -6.65
C HIS A 112 6.62 -11.95 -6.09
N VAL A 113 6.49 -11.44 -4.85
CA VAL A 113 5.21 -11.22 -4.20
C VAL A 113 5.03 -9.72 -4.00
N PHE A 114 4.02 -9.16 -4.68
CA PHE A 114 3.57 -7.79 -4.52
C PHE A 114 2.32 -7.78 -3.65
N PHE A 115 2.39 -7.17 -2.47
CA PHE A 115 1.27 -7.04 -1.55
C PHE A 115 0.75 -5.61 -1.56
N SER A 116 -0.36 -5.39 -2.25
CA SER A 116 -0.98 -4.07 -2.44
C SER A 116 -2.06 -3.84 -1.41
N THR A 117 -1.98 -2.76 -0.64
CA THR A 117 -2.94 -2.48 0.44
C THR A 117 -3.05 -0.98 0.72
N HIS A 118 -4.19 -0.50 1.23
CA HIS A 118 -4.35 0.92 1.51
C HIS A 118 -3.56 1.36 2.75
N LEU A 119 -3.78 0.70 3.89
CA LEU A 119 -3.00 0.95 5.10
C LEU A 119 -1.61 0.32 4.99
N PRO A 120 -0.54 1.02 5.39
CA PRO A 120 0.78 0.41 5.46
C PRO A 120 0.81 -0.84 6.35
N VAL A 121 1.74 -1.76 6.08
CA VAL A 121 2.01 -2.91 6.96
C VAL A 121 3.02 -2.52 8.03
N LEU A 122 4.02 -1.72 7.66
CA LEU A 122 5.10 -1.23 8.52
C LEU A 122 4.89 0.26 8.87
N PRO A 123 5.26 0.69 10.09
CA PRO A 123 5.02 2.05 10.57
C PRO A 123 5.96 3.06 9.90
N CYS A 124 5.46 3.72 8.85
CA CYS A 124 6.24 4.67 8.02
C CYS A 124 5.78 6.13 8.15
N SER A 125 4.73 6.41 8.94
CA SER A 125 4.22 7.76 9.18
C SER A 125 4.69 8.30 10.53
N PRO A 126 5.49 9.38 10.56
CA PRO A 126 5.90 9.99 11.81
C PRO A 126 4.71 10.55 12.60
N GLY A 127 3.66 11.04 11.92
CA GLY A 127 2.50 11.65 12.60
C GLY A 127 1.50 10.66 13.16
N ARG A 128 1.37 9.48 12.52
CA ARG A 128 0.34 8.46 12.76
C ARG A 128 0.90 7.06 12.52
N SER A 129 1.90 6.68 13.29
CA SER A 129 2.64 5.43 13.12
C SER A 129 1.80 4.18 13.36
N GLU A 130 0.70 4.33 14.11
CA GLU A 130 -0.29 3.29 14.38
C GLU A 130 -1.30 3.06 13.24
N TRP A 131 -1.33 3.93 12.21
CA TRP A 131 -2.18 3.75 11.03
C TRP A 131 -1.57 2.72 10.07
N ILE A 132 -1.48 1.49 10.56
CA ILE A 132 -1.03 0.32 9.84
C ILE A 132 -2.08 -0.79 9.94
N VAL A 133 -1.97 -1.80 9.07
CA VAL A 133 -2.82 -3.00 9.12
C VAL A 133 -2.77 -3.60 10.52
N ASN A 134 -3.95 -3.82 11.12
CA ASN A 134 -4.09 -4.33 12.48
C ASN A 134 -3.38 -3.48 13.56
N GLY A 135 -3.08 -2.20 13.32
CA GLY A 135 -2.39 -1.30 14.25
C GLY A 135 -3.30 -0.39 15.09
N TRP A 136 -4.43 0.06 14.53
CA TRP A 136 -5.35 0.97 15.22
C TRP A 136 -6.81 0.51 15.17
N ARG A 137 -7.36 0.29 13.97
CA ARG A 137 -8.76 -0.11 13.78
C ARG A 137 -8.88 -1.22 12.73
N PRO A 138 -8.90 -2.50 13.15
CA PRO A 138 -8.71 -2.98 14.53
C PRO A 138 -7.24 -2.87 14.98
N ASN A 139 -7.00 -2.84 16.29
CA ASN A 139 -5.67 -3.15 16.84
C ASN A 139 -5.65 -4.64 17.17
N ASN A 140 -4.88 -5.42 16.42
CA ASN A 140 -4.73 -6.86 16.61
C ASN A 140 -3.25 -7.26 16.45
N PRO A 141 -2.44 -7.19 17.52
CA PRO A 141 -1.02 -7.47 17.48
C PRO A 141 -0.67 -8.87 16.95
N GLU A 142 -1.48 -9.88 17.26
CA GLU A 142 -1.26 -11.25 16.80
C GLU A 142 -1.37 -11.34 15.28
N GLN A 143 -2.48 -10.86 14.72
CA GLN A 143 -2.69 -10.86 13.26
C GLN A 143 -1.71 -9.94 12.52
N ARG A 144 -1.30 -8.82 13.16
CA ARG A 144 -0.24 -7.96 12.62
C ARG A 144 1.09 -8.69 12.50
N ARG A 145 1.56 -9.34 13.58
CA ARG A 145 2.82 -10.09 13.58
C ARG A 145 2.77 -11.26 12.60
N ARG A 146 1.64 -11.97 12.53
CA ARG A 146 1.42 -13.05 11.57
C ARG A 146 1.54 -12.55 10.13
N LEU A 147 0.88 -11.44 9.78
CA LEU A 147 1.02 -10.85 8.45
C LEU A 147 2.47 -10.46 8.12
N VAL A 148 3.15 -9.78 9.06
CA VAL A 148 4.56 -9.38 8.88
C VAL A 148 5.45 -10.61 8.67
N SER A 149 5.27 -11.68 9.44
CA SER A 149 6.01 -12.94 9.29
C SER A 149 5.78 -13.57 7.92
N LEU A 150 4.52 -13.70 7.48
CA LEU A 150 4.15 -14.25 6.16
C LEU A 150 4.81 -13.47 5.01
N LEU A 151 4.76 -12.14 5.07
CA LEU A 151 5.33 -11.28 4.03
C LEU A 151 6.86 -11.30 4.04
N ALA A 152 7.49 -11.34 5.22
CA ALA A 152 8.94 -11.43 5.36
C ALA A 152 9.50 -12.72 4.77
N ARG A 153 8.88 -13.88 5.06
CA ARG A 153 9.27 -15.20 4.48
C ARG A 153 9.29 -15.21 2.96
N ARG A 154 8.46 -14.37 2.33
CA ARG A 154 8.32 -14.27 0.88
C ARG A 154 9.13 -13.12 0.28
N ASN A 155 9.90 -12.41 1.09
CA ASN A 155 10.67 -11.23 0.68
C ASN A 155 9.78 -10.24 -0.08
N ALA A 156 8.58 -9.96 0.48
CA ALA A 156 7.51 -9.29 -0.24
C ALA A 156 7.78 -7.80 -0.45
N ILE A 157 7.25 -7.29 -1.57
CA ILE A 157 7.20 -5.86 -1.88
C ILE A 157 5.79 -5.37 -1.54
N VAL A 158 5.66 -4.56 -0.49
CA VAL A 158 4.40 -3.97 -0.07
C VAL A 158 4.19 -2.65 -0.81
N LEU A 159 3.07 -2.51 -1.51
CA LEU A 159 2.65 -1.29 -2.19
C LEU A 159 1.50 -0.67 -1.40
N THR A 160 1.69 0.53 -0.87
CA THR A 160 0.71 1.13 0.06
C THR A 160 0.55 2.64 -0.07
N ALA A 161 -0.40 3.23 0.66
CA ALA A 161 -0.76 4.64 0.60
C ALA A 161 -1.17 5.18 1.98
N HIS A 162 -2.34 5.83 2.07
CA HIS A 162 -2.97 6.37 3.28
C HIS A 162 -2.27 7.53 3.98
N ILE A 163 -0.95 7.50 4.14
CA ILE A 163 -0.23 8.46 5.01
C ILE A 163 0.15 9.78 4.31
N HIS A 164 -0.28 9.97 3.07
CA HIS A 164 -0.04 11.14 2.23
C HIS A 164 1.45 11.50 2.07
N ARG A 165 2.29 10.46 1.94
CA ARG A 165 3.73 10.57 1.73
C ARG A 165 4.21 9.52 0.75
N THR A 166 5.25 9.86 -0.01
CA THR A 166 6.00 8.88 -0.77
C THR A 166 7.22 8.48 0.05
N THR A 167 7.25 7.24 0.52
CA THR A 167 8.30 6.72 1.42
C THR A 167 8.69 5.31 1.04
N LEU A 168 9.96 4.99 1.19
CA LEU A 168 10.47 3.62 1.20
C LEU A 168 10.85 3.25 2.63
N LEU A 169 10.46 2.06 3.08
CA LEU A 169 10.89 1.52 4.35
C LEU A 169 11.28 0.06 4.16
N ARG A 170 12.45 -0.33 4.67
CA ARG A 170 12.94 -1.72 4.60
C ARG A 170 13.07 -2.32 5.99
N TYR A 171 12.56 -3.54 6.10
CA TYR A 171 12.48 -4.32 7.32
C TYR A 171 13.12 -5.68 7.08
N LYS A 172 13.95 -6.15 8.01
CA LYS A 172 14.58 -7.47 7.94
C LYS A 172 14.47 -8.19 9.28
N SER A 173 13.94 -9.41 9.25
CA SER A 173 13.91 -10.33 10.38
C SER A 173 14.75 -11.57 10.08
N GLN A 174 14.77 -12.52 11.01
CA GLN A 174 15.37 -13.84 10.78
C GLN A 174 14.62 -14.65 9.70
N GLU A 175 13.37 -14.29 9.41
CA GLU A 175 12.52 -15.02 8.45
C GLU A 175 12.65 -14.49 7.02
N GLY A 176 13.13 -13.26 6.84
CA GLY A 176 13.32 -12.62 5.55
C GLY A 176 13.10 -11.11 5.59
N GLU A 177 12.73 -10.53 4.45
CA GLU A 177 12.70 -9.08 4.25
C GLU A 177 11.32 -8.56 3.80
N ILE A 178 11.00 -7.32 4.14
CA ILE A 178 9.87 -6.59 3.54
C ILE A 178 10.41 -5.28 3.01
N THR A 179 10.10 -4.98 1.75
CA THR A 179 10.28 -3.65 1.17
C THR A 179 8.92 -2.99 1.04
N GLN A 180 8.66 -1.94 1.81
CA GLN A 180 7.41 -1.19 1.74
C GLN A 180 7.60 0.13 1.00
N LEU A 181 6.84 0.28 -0.08
CA LEU A 181 6.71 1.52 -0.82
C LEU A 181 5.34 2.14 -0.55
N THR A 182 5.33 3.27 0.15
CA THR A 182 4.16 4.12 0.30
C THR A 182 4.15 5.14 -0.84
N SER A 183 3.00 5.33 -1.48
CA SER A 183 2.79 6.24 -2.60
C SER A 183 1.79 7.33 -2.24
N TYR A 184 2.04 8.56 -2.71
CA TYR A 184 1.07 9.64 -2.62
C TYR A 184 0.96 10.39 -3.94
N SER A 185 -0.27 10.69 -4.36
CA SER A 185 -0.54 11.15 -5.72
C SER A 185 -1.13 12.54 -5.86
N MET A 186 -1.33 13.26 -4.76
CA MET A 186 -1.86 14.62 -4.81
C MET A 186 -0.69 15.61 -4.66
N PRO A 187 -0.06 16.05 -5.77
CA PRO A 187 1.02 17.02 -5.71
C PRO A 187 0.54 18.36 -5.16
N SER A 188 1.33 18.95 -4.25
CA SER A 188 1.25 20.38 -3.96
C SER A 188 1.99 21.22 -5.01
N VAL A 189 2.82 20.60 -5.85
CA VAL A 189 3.59 21.20 -6.94
C VAL A 189 3.63 20.26 -8.14
N LEU A 190 3.41 20.78 -9.35
CA LEU A 190 3.38 19.97 -10.58
C LEU A 190 4.78 19.61 -11.09
N GLU A 191 5.75 20.49 -10.83
CA GLU A 191 7.15 20.35 -11.24
C GLU A 191 8.06 20.77 -10.08
N GLY A 192 9.21 20.12 -9.93
CA GLY A 192 10.20 20.50 -8.92
C GLY A 192 11.32 19.49 -8.75
N LYS A 193 12.39 19.91 -8.09
CA LYS A 193 13.43 18.98 -7.61
C LYS A 193 12.90 18.27 -6.37
N PHE A 194 13.04 16.95 -6.32
CA PHE A 194 12.80 16.23 -5.07
C PHE A 194 14.00 16.34 -4.14
N VAL A 195 13.72 16.18 -2.86
CA VAL A 195 14.66 15.98 -1.78
C VAL A 195 14.40 14.59 -1.23
N GLN A 196 15.46 13.80 -1.16
CA GLN A 196 15.47 12.48 -0.53
C GLN A 196 16.10 12.61 0.84
N SER A 197 15.31 12.37 1.88
CA SER A 197 15.84 12.15 3.22
C SER A 197 16.01 10.66 3.43
N LYS A 198 17.24 10.20 3.64
CA LYS A 198 17.55 8.81 3.95
C LYS A 198 18.01 8.70 5.41
N LEU A 199 17.40 7.79 6.14
CA LEU A 199 17.69 7.48 7.54
C LEU A 199 17.86 5.96 7.69
N ASP A 200 18.65 5.55 8.67
CA ASP A 200 18.61 4.18 9.18
C ASP A 200 17.42 4.01 10.15
N GLY A 201 17.28 2.80 10.71
CA GLY A 201 16.25 2.50 11.69
C GLY A 201 16.32 3.39 12.93
N GLU A 202 17.50 3.51 13.54
CA GLU A 202 17.69 4.31 14.74
C GLU A 202 17.32 5.79 14.49
N GLY A 203 17.86 6.38 13.42
CA GLY A 203 17.60 7.75 13.02
C GLY A 203 16.13 8.02 12.72
N LEU A 204 15.41 7.06 12.12
CA LEU A 204 13.96 7.16 11.89
C LEU A 204 13.20 7.38 13.20
N TRP A 205 13.47 6.53 14.19
CA TRP A 205 12.74 6.54 15.46
C TRP A 205 13.05 7.78 16.29
N GLN A 206 14.22 8.39 16.13
CA GLN A 206 14.59 9.65 16.80
C GLN A 206 13.96 10.89 16.18
N THR A 207 13.31 10.80 15.02
CA THR A 207 12.69 11.99 14.41
C THR A 207 11.56 12.56 15.29
N PRO A 208 11.37 13.90 15.31
CA PRO A 208 10.36 14.53 16.18
C PRO A 208 8.94 13.99 15.99
N GLY A 209 8.59 13.58 14.77
CA GLY A 209 7.29 12.99 14.48
C GLY A 209 7.10 11.67 15.21
N PHE A 210 8.03 10.71 15.05
CA PHE A 210 7.95 9.41 15.71
C PHE A 210 8.06 9.53 17.24
N GLN A 211 8.93 10.41 17.75
CA GLN A 211 9.01 10.70 19.18
C GLN A 211 7.68 11.23 19.74
N LYS A 212 7.00 12.14 19.00
CA LYS A 212 5.66 12.62 19.36
C LYS A 212 4.61 11.51 19.26
N ALA A 213 4.74 10.59 18.29
CA ALA A 213 3.84 9.47 18.13
C ALA A 213 3.90 8.49 19.29
N MET A 214 5.10 8.18 19.80
CA MET A 214 5.32 7.30 20.95
C MET A 214 4.65 7.77 22.24
N GLN A 215 4.32 9.06 22.36
CA GLN A 215 3.59 9.60 23.51
C GLN A 215 2.09 9.21 23.50
N ARG A 216 1.57 8.69 22.39
CA ARG A 216 0.20 8.19 22.32
C ARG A 216 0.12 6.76 22.88
N LYS A 217 -0.97 6.49 23.60
CA LYS A 217 -1.23 5.19 24.23
C LYS A 217 -1.10 4.04 23.22
N GLY A 218 -0.26 3.05 23.52
CA GLY A 218 -0.08 1.84 22.71
C GLY A 218 0.84 1.98 21.50
N VAL A 219 1.25 3.20 21.14
CA VAL A 219 2.05 3.43 19.93
C VAL A 219 3.52 3.07 20.16
N LYS A 220 4.06 3.33 21.36
CA LYS A 220 5.43 2.93 21.69
C LYS A 220 5.58 1.41 21.62
N GLU A 221 4.64 0.68 22.22
CA GLU A 221 4.62 -0.79 22.24
C GLU A 221 4.51 -1.36 20.83
N LEU A 222 3.70 -0.74 19.96
CA LEU A 222 3.62 -1.11 18.55
C LEU A 222 4.95 -0.87 17.84
N LEU A 223 5.59 0.28 18.04
CA LEU A 223 6.86 0.61 17.37
C LEU A 223 8.02 -0.26 17.86
N ASP A 224 8.03 -0.63 19.14
CA ASP A 224 9.03 -1.55 19.71
C ASP A 224 9.02 -2.92 19.01
N GLU A 225 7.92 -3.33 18.35
CA GLU A 225 7.85 -4.56 17.53
C GLU A 225 8.69 -4.50 16.25
N PHE A 226 9.02 -3.29 15.78
CA PHE A 226 9.69 -3.07 14.49
C PHE A 226 11.07 -2.44 14.62
N LYS A 227 11.37 -1.83 15.78
CA LYS A 227 12.47 -0.87 15.89
C LYS A 227 13.84 -1.45 15.51
N GLU A 228 14.07 -2.72 15.82
CA GLU A 228 15.34 -3.42 15.61
C GLU A 228 15.46 -4.03 14.22
N GLN A 229 14.33 -4.15 13.50
CA GLN A 229 14.26 -4.82 12.21
C GLN A 229 14.20 -3.83 11.04
N VAL A 230 13.70 -2.61 11.27
CA VAL A 230 13.77 -1.55 10.26
C VAL A 230 15.20 -1.06 10.16
N TYR A 231 15.77 -1.14 8.97
CA TYR A 231 17.18 -0.78 8.74
C TYR A 231 17.36 0.36 7.76
N GLU A 232 16.32 0.70 6.99
CA GLU A 232 16.36 1.81 6.04
C GLU A 232 14.99 2.48 5.92
N TYR A 233 15.01 3.81 5.90
CA TYR A 233 13.86 4.65 5.60
C TYR A 233 14.27 5.76 4.63
N GLN A 234 13.46 5.99 3.61
CA GLN A 234 13.61 7.10 2.70
C GLN A 234 12.28 7.84 2.57
N ASN A 235 12.32 9.17 2.61
CA ASN A 235 11.19 10.04 2.37
C ASN A 235 11.49 11.00 1.21
N PHE A 236 10.57 11.10 0.26
CA PHE A 236 10.73 11.88 -0.97
C PHE A 236 9.79 13.07 -0.92
N THR A 237 10.34 14.30 -0.92
CA THR A 237 9.55 15.55 -0.92
C THR A 237 9.88 16.42 -2.14
N PRO A 238 8.92 17.04 -2.84
CA PRO A 238 7.48 16.99 -2.60
C PRO A 238 6.96 15.56 -2.74
N ASN A 239 5.89 15.21 -2.01
CA ASN A 239 5.47 13.81 -1.87
C ASN A 239 4.54 13.32 -2.98
N GLY A 240 3.99 14.23 -3.79
CA GLY A 240 2.87 13.93 -4.69
C GLY A 240 3.29 13.65 -6.12
N GLY A 241 2.73 12.58 -6.69
CA GLY A 241 2.89 12.19 -8.09
C GLY A 241 2.48 10.75 -8.33
N PHE A 242 3.29 9.95 -9.00
CA PHE A 242 2.99 8.53 -9.15
C PHE A 242 4.26 7.71 -9.28
N ASN A 243 4.08 6.40 -9.20
CA ASN A 243 5.19 5.46 -9.15
C ASN A 243 5.00 4.44 -10.25
N MET A 244 6.07 4.17 -10.99
CA MET A 244 6.10 3.09 -11.96
C MET A 244 7.01 1.98 -11.43
N LEU A 245 6.48 0.76 -11.39
CA LEU A 245 7.26 -0.42 -11.08
C LEU A 245 7.77 -1.02 -12.39
N ARG A 246 9.08 -1.19 -12.50
CA ARG A 246 9.70 -1.95 -13.58
C ARG A 246 10.17 -3.28 -13.03
N VAL A 247 9.58 -4.36 -13.54
CA VAL A 247 9.90 -5.72 -13.12
C VAL A 247 10.73 -6.37 -14.22
N GLU A 248 11.99 -6.63 -13.92
CA GLU A 248 12.95 -7.27 -14.81
C GLU A 248 13.29 -8.67 -14.28
N GLU A 249 14.18 -9.39 -14.96
CA GLU A 249 14.63 -10.70 -14.50
C GLU A 249 15.38 -10.60 -13.17
N GLY A 250 14.69 -10.97 -12.08
CA GLY A 250 15.25 -11.00 -10.73
C GLY A 250 15.43 -9.64 -10.07
N GLN A 251 15.05 -8.55 -10.74
CA GLN A 251 15.18 -7.18 -10.26
C GLN A 251 13.83 -6.47 -10.31
N VAL A 252 13.54 -5.69 -9.27
CA VAL A 252 12.38 -4.82 -9.24
C VAL A 252 12.84 -3.41 -8.97
N TYR A 253 12.49 -2.49 -9.86
CA TYR A 253 12.77 -1.06 -9.71
C TYR A 253 11.51 -0.28 -9.41
N PHE A 254 11.72 0.83 -8.74
CA PHE A 254 10.76 1.87 -8.46
C PHE A 254 11.22 3.15 -9.15
N ASP A 255 10.38 3.69 -10.02
CA ASP A 255 10.59 4.97 -10.67
C ASP A 255 9.61 5.98 -10.09
N TYR A 256 10.14 7.02 -9.45
CA TYR A 256 9.37 8.09 -8.82
C TYR A 256 9.10 9.21 -9.82
N TYR A 257 7.82 9.52 -10.04
CA TYR A 257 7.38 10.65 -10.85
C TYR A 257 6.74 11.70 -9.96
N ILE A 258 7.16 12.96 -10.12
CA ILE A 258 6.59 14.10 -9.40
C ILE A 258 5.45 14.67 -10.23
N GLY A 259 4.31 14.95 -9.60
CA GLY A 259 3.16 15.55 -10.26
C GLY A 259 2.72 14.77 -11.50
N ASN A 260 2.76 15.42 -12.66
CA ASN A 260 2.42 14.87 -13.97
C ASN A 260 3.64 14.71 -14.90
N ALA A 261 4.85 14.58 -14.33
CA ALA A 261 6.07 14.42 -15.11
C ALA A 261 6.00 13.23 -16.07
N ILE A 262 6.66 13.37 -17.23
CA ILE A 262 6.76 12.32 -18.26
C ILE A 262 8.04 11.48 -18.15
N SER A 263 8.94 11.84 -17.25
CA SER A 263 10.19 11.12 -16.96
C SER A 263 10.39 11.00 -15.46
N PRO A 264 11.05 9.93 -14.97
CA PRO A 264 11.21 9.73 -13.54
C PRO A 264 12.20 10.73 -12.96
N ALA A 265 11.85 11.29 -11.82
CA ALA A 265 12.75 12.12 -11.02
C ALA A 265 13.82 11.28 -10.32
N HIS A 266 13.50 10.02 -9.99
CA HIS A 266 14.40 9.09 -9.33
C HIS A 266 14.06 7.64 -9.68
N SER A 267 15.08 6.78 -9.73
CA SER A 267 14.93 5.34 -9.91
C SER A 267 15.68 4.62 -8.81
N LEU A 268 15.02 3.70 -8.12
CA LEU A 268 15.59 2.93 -7.02
C LEU A 268 15.33 1.43 -7.21
N LEU A 269 16.33 0.61 -6.92
CA LEU A 269 16.15 -0.83 -6.81
C LEU A 269 15.36 -1.17 -5.53
N LEU A 270 14.23 -1.87 -5.66
CA LEU A 270 13.45 -2.41 -4.56
C LEU A 270 13.92 -3.80 -4.14
N LYS A 271 14.23 -4.67 -5.11
CA LYS A 271 14.63 -6.07 -4.88
C LYS A 271 15.62 -6.52 -5.95
N GLY A 272 16.54 -7.41 -5.56
CA GLY A 272 17.63 -7.91 -6.39
C GLY A 272 18.96 -7.25 -6.07
N THR A 273 19.98 -7.52 -6.87
CA THR A 273 21.29 -6.83 -6.85
C THR A 273 21.36 -5.89 -8.04
N ALA A 274 21.86 -4.66 -7.88
CA ALA A 274 22.02 -3.76 -9.03
C ALA A 274 22.99 -4.39 -10.04
N LYS A 275 22.68 -4.28 -11.34
CA LYS A 275 23.69 -4.62 -12.36
C LYS A 275 24.82 -3.58 -12.24
N PRO A 276 26.10 -4.01 -12.27
CA PRO A 276 27.23 -3.11 -12.21
C PRO A 276 27.25 -2.11 -13.37
#